data_AF-A0AAE1UJW2-F1
#
_entry.id   AF-A0AAE1UJW2-F1
#
_cell.length_a   1.000
_cell.length_b   1.000
_cell.length_c   1.000
_cell.angle_alpha   90.00
_cell.angle_beta   90.00
_cell.angle_gamma   90.00
#
_symmetry.space_group_name_H-M   'P 1'
#
loop_
_entity.id
_entity.type
_entity.pdbx_description
1 polymer ?
#
loop_
_entity_poly.entity_id
_entity_poly.type
_entity_poly.pdbx_seq_one_letter_code
_entity_poly.pdbx_strand_id
1 'polypeptide(L)'
;MLVSLGCLPWVVESLGWNWAFYSSGILALMWTPLWFLLVRDDPLRHPCIAHKERELLKEITIQTKRSVPWYRLATCPTVYILALVEFAVMWYLGFIVVQGPTLLVTQVWY
;
A
#
# COMPACT_ATOMS: atom_id res chain seq x y z
N MET A 1 -0.66 8.54 2.40
CA MET A 1 -1.19 9.51 1.42
C MET A 1 -1.64 10.81 2.07
N LEU A 2 -2.52 10.82 3.07
CA LEU A 2 -2.94 12.09 3.71
C LEU A 2 -1.77 12.82 4.42
N VAL A 3 -0.92 12.08 5.14
CA VAL A 3 0.26 12.66 5.82
C VAL A 3 1.28 13.19 4.81
N SER A 4 1.53 12.47 3.71
CA SER A 4 2.45 12.92 2.66
C SER A 4 1.92 14.15 1.92
N LEU A 5 0.61 14.24 1.67
CA LEU A 5 -0.02 15.39 1.02
C LEU A 5 0.03 16.65 1.91
N GLY A 6 0.01 16.50 3.24
CA GLY A 6 0.14 17.63 4.17
C GLY A 6 1.58 18.06 4.43
N CYS A 7 2.51 17.10 4.61
CA CYS A 7 3.87 17.40 5.02
C CYS A 7 4.80 17.81 3.86
N LEU A 8 4.61 17.25 2.66
CA LEU A 8 5.51 17.52 1.53
C LEU A 8 5.44 18.97 1.02
N PRO A 9 4.27 19.61 0.85
CA PRO A 9 4.20 21.00 0.42
C PRO A 9 4.92 21.94 1.38
N TRP A 10 4.74 21.73 2.70
CA TRP A 10 5.40 22.52 3.73
C TRP A 10 6.93 22.37 3.71
N VAL A 11 7.42 21.14 3.48
CA VAL A 11 8.87 20.87 3.35
C VAL A 11 9.43 21.49 2.07
N VAL A 12 8.71 21.41 0.95
CA VAL A 12 9.17 21.98 -0.33
C VAL A 12 9.20 23.51 -0.27
N GLU A 13 8.21 24.14 0.36
CA GLU A 13 8.13 25.59 0.50
C GLU A 13 9.22 26.14 1.46
N SER A 14 9.51 25.44 2.55
CA SER A 14 10.46 25.90 3.56
C SER A 14 11.92 25.53 3.28
N LEU A 15 12.17 24.34 2.73
CA LEU A 15 13.52 23.77 2.59
C LEU A 15 13.91 23.56 1.12
N GLY A 16 12.97 23.69 0.19
CA GLY A 16 13.20 23.48 -1.24
C GLY A 16 12.96 22.03 -1.69
N TRP A 17 12.79 21.87 -3.00
CA TRP A 17 12.36 20.61 -3.62
C TRP A 17 13.30 19.43 -3.38
N ASN A 18 14.61 19.68 -3.25
CA ASN A 18 15.62 18.65 -2.99
C ASN A 18 15.36 17.89 -1.68
N TRP A 19 14.87 18.57 -0.65
CA TRP A 19 14.63 17.98 0.67
C TRP A 19 13.43 17.04 0.72
N ALA A 20 12.48 17.15 -0.21
CA ALA A 20 11.39 16.18 -0.34
C ALA A 20 11.93 14.78 -0.68
N PHE A 21 12.99 14.69 -1.49
CA PHE A 21 13.64 13.43 -1.84
C PHE A 21 14.52 12.90 -0.70
N TYR A 22 15.29 13.77 -0.05
CA TYR A 22 16.14 13.35 1.06
C TYR A 22 15.33 12.89 2.28
N SER A 23 14.27 13.60 2.66
CA SER A 23 13.41 13.23 3.80
C SER A 23 12.72 11.89 3.59
N SER A 24 12.15 11.66 2.41
CA SER A 24 11.51 10.38 2.07
C SER A 24 12.51 9.22 1.99
N GLY A 25 13.70 9.45 1.43
CA GLY A 25 14.77 8.45 1.37
C GLY A 25 15.31 8.05 2.75
N ILE A 26 15.55 9.02 3.63
CA ILE A 26 16.02 8.76 5.00
C ILE A 26 14.95 7.99 5.79
N LEU A 27 13.68 8.39 5.68
CA LEU A 27 12.58 7.70 6.35
C LEU A 27 12.47 6.24 5.88
N ALA A 28 12.62 5.99 4.58
CA ALA A 28 12.63 4.64 4.03
C ALA A 28 13.82 3.82 4.57
N LEU A 29 15.03 4.38 4.54
CA LEU A 29 16.24 3.72 5.06
C LEU A 29 16.15 3.42 6.56
N MET A 30 15.51 4.28 7.35
CA MET A 30 15.26 4.02 8.77
C MET A 30 14.17 2.96 8.98
N TRP A 31 13.15 2.93 8.13
CA TRP A 31 12.04 1.98 8.22
C TRP A 31 12.44 0.56 7.81
N THR A 32 13.29 0.40 6.80
CA THR A 32 13.75 -0.90 6.31
C THR A 32 14.30 -1.83 7.41
N PRO A 33 15.30 -1.45 8.23
CA PRO A 33 15.80 -2.32 9.29
C PRO A 33 14.74 -2.58 10.37
N LEU A 34 13.88 -1.61 10.68
CA LEU A 34 12.79 -1.80 11.63
C LEU A 34 11.82 -2.87 11.13
N TRP A 35 11.43 -2.83 9.85
CA TRP A 35 10.61 -3.87 9.23
C TRP A 35 11.26 -5.25 9.32
N PHE A 36 12.56 -5.35 9.00
CA PHE A 36 13.31 -6.61 9.11
C PHE A 36 13.41 -7.13 10.54
N LEU A 37 13.29 -6.29 11.57
CA LEU A 37 13.30 -6.72 12.97
C LEU A 37 11.90 -7.14 13.45
N LEU A 38 10.85 -6.41 13.05
CA LEU A 38 9.49 -6.62 13.52
C LEU A 38 8.74 -7.72 12.75
N VAL A 39 8.96 -7.84 11.44
CA VAL A 39 8.22 -8.77 10.60
C VAL A 39 8.99 -10.08 10.49
N ARG A 40 8.31 -11.19 10.78
CA ARG A 40 8.81 -12.56 10.62
C ARG A 40 7.79 -13.30 9.78
N ASP A 41 8.25 -13.96 8.72
CA ASP A 41 7.39 -14.72 7.80
C ASP A 41 6.77 -15.97 8.45
N ASP A 42 7.39 -16.45 9.54
CA ASP A 42 6.98 -17.67 10.21
C ASP A 42 6.33 -17.34 11.57
N PRO A 43 4.98 -17.46 11.68
CA PRO A 43 4.29 -17.22 12.94
C PRO A 43 4.79 -18.19 14.03
N LEU A 44 5.25 -19.40 13.67
CA LEU A 44 5.72 -20.39 14.66
C LEU A 44 7.08 -20.03 15.27
N ARG A 45 7.87 -19.17 14.61
CA ARG A 45 9.18 -18.70 15.09
C ARG A 45 9.13 -17.39 15.85
N HIS A 46 7.94 -16.80 16.01
CA HIS A 46 7.79 -15.56 16.74
C HIS A 46 7.92 -15.80 18.27
N PRO A 47 8.87 -15.15 18.97
CA PRO A 47 9.11 -15.37 20.40
C PRO A 47 7.98 -14.83 21.29
N CYS A 48 7.14 -13.92 20.79
CA CYS A 48 6.01 -13.33 21.53
C CYS A 48 4.66 -14.02 21.31
N ILE A 49 4.59 -15.16 20.62
CA ILE A 49 3.30 -15.88 20.52
C ILE A 49 3.03 -16.65 21.82
N ALA A 50 1.86 -16.37 22.41
CA ALA A 50 1.40 -17.05 23.62
C ALA A 50 1.15 -18.54 23.35
N HIS A 51 1.42 -19.40 24.34
CA HIS A 51 1.28 -20.86 24.20
C HIS A 51 -0.11 -21.29 23.70
N LYS A 52 -1.17 -20.58 24.12
CA LYS A 52 -2.56 -20.81 23.68
C LYS A 52 -2.78 -20.53 22.19
N GLU A 53 -2.18 -19.46 21.65
CA GLU A 53 -2.29 -19.12 20.22
C GLU A 53 -1.54 -20.14 19.34
N ARG A 54 -0.44 -20.73 19.84
CA ARG A 54 0.27 -21.80 19.12
C ARG A 54 -0.56 -23.08 18.97
N GLU A 55 -1.39 -23.40 19.96
CA GLU A 55 -2.27 -24.58 19.90
C GLU A 55 -3.43 -24.38 18.94
N LEU A 56 -4.06 -23.19 18.96
CA LEU A 56 -5.06 -22.80 17.95
C LEU A 56 -4.50 -22.85 16.51
N LEU A 57 -3.27 -22.39 16.29
CA LEU A 57 -2.60 -22.46 14.99
C LEU A 57 -2.23 -23.90 14.56
N LYS A 58 -2.07 -24.84 15.51
CA LYS A 58 -1.83 -26.26 15.20
C LYS A 58 -3.12 -27.01 14.85
N GLU A 59 -4.23 -26.67 15.51
CA GLU A 59 -5.56 -27.21 15.18
C GLU A 59 -6.08 -26.71 13.83
N ILE A 60 -5.77 -25.46 13.50
CA ILE A 60 -5.94 -24.94 12.14
C ILE A 60 -4.88 -25.64 11.28
N THR A 61 -5.20 -26.83 10.77
CA THR A 61 -4.42 -27.48 9.73
C THR A 61 -4.39 -26.51 8.55
N ILE A 62 -3.36 -25.67 8.48
CA ILE A 62 -3.05 -24.88 7.30
C ILE A 62 -2.84 -25.94 6.23
N GLN A 63 -3.84 -26.14 5.38
CA GLN A 63 -3.75 -27.01 4.21
C GLN A 63 -2.69 -26.40 3.30
N THR A 64 -1.43 -26.69 3.61
CA THR A 64 -0.29 -26.25 2.84
C THR A 64 -0.49 -26.83 1.46
N LYS A 65 -0.62 -25.94 0.47
CA LYS A 65 -0.63 -26.25 -0.96
C LYS A 65 -1.95 -26.79 -1.53
N ARG A 66 -3.08 -26.13 -1.27
CA ARG A 66 -4.19 -26.20 -2.24
C ARG A 66 -3.74 -25.50 -3.53
N SER A 67 -3.73 -26.23 -4.64
CA SER A 67 -3.48 -25.61 -5.95
C SER A 67 -4.60 -24.61 -6.22
N VAL A 68 -4.23 -23.33 -6.32
CA VAL A 68 -5.18 -22.27 -6.64
C VAL A 68 -5.74 -22.59 -8.03
N PRO A 69 -7.07 -22.70 -8.21
CA PRO A 69 -7.65 -23.07 -9.48
C PRO A 69 -7.68 -21.85 -10.42
N TRP A 70 -6.51 -21.47 -10.94
CA TRP A 70 -6.28 -20.29 -11.79
C TRP A 70 -7.26 -20.20 -12.96
N TYR A 71 -7.54 -21.31 -13.62
CA TYR A 71 -8.50 -21.36 -14.72
C TYR A 71 -9.91 -20.95 -14.28
N ARG A 72 -10.38 -21.45 -13.13
CA ARG A 72 -11.70 -21.09 -12.60
C ARG A 72 -11.80 -19.63 -12.16
N LEU A 73 -10.70 -19.05 -11.65
CA LEU A 73 -10.65 -17.60 -11.40
C LEU A 73 -10.66 -16.81 -12.72
N ALA A 74 -9.86 -17.22 -13.70
CA ALA A 74 -9.74 -16.52 -14.98
C ALA A 74 -11.01 -16.57 -15.84
N THR A 75 -11.90 -17.56 -15.64
CA THR A 75 -13.19 -17.62 -16.34
C THR A 75 -14.32 -16.96 -15.55
N CYS A 76 -14.08 -16.52 -14.30
CA CYS A 76 -15.11 -15.93 -13.47
C CYS A 76 -15.41 -14.48 -13.91
N PRO A 77 -16.67 -14.14 -14.25
CA PRO A 77 -17.04 -12.79 -14.70
C PRO A 77 -16.80 -11.73 -13.60
N THR A 78 -16.93 -12.11 -12.34
CA THR A 78 -16.68 -11.22 -11.20
C THR A 78 -15.25 -10.69 -11.16
N VAL A 79 -14.26 -11.48 -11.59
CA VAL A 79 -12.85 -11.04 -11.60
C VAL A 79 -12.64 -9.93 -12.62
N TYR A 80 -13.25 -10.02 -13.80
CA TYR A 80 -13.19 -8.98 -14.81
C TYR A 80 -13.93 -7.71 -14.41
N ILE A 81 -15.09 -7.84 -13.75
CA ILE A 81 -15.84 -6.70 -13.23
C ILE A 81 -15.01 -5.96 -12.17
N LEU A 82 -14.42 -6.69 -11.22
CA LEU A 82 -13.53 -6.10 -10.22
C LEU A 82 -12.32 -5.44 -10.87
N ALA A 83 -11.68 -6.10 -11.83
CA ALA A 83 -10.54 -5.53 -12.55
C ALA A 83 -10.91 -4.23 -13.29
N LEU A 84 -12.09 -4.18 -13.93
CA LEU A 84 -12.60 -2.99 -14.60
C LEU A 84 -12.92 -1.87 -13.61
N VAL A 85 -13.53 -2.19 -12.47
CA VAL A 85 -13.83 -1.22 -11.42
C VAL A 85 -12.55 -0.63 -10.85
N GLU A 86 -11.57 -1.47 -10.49
CA GLU A 86 -10.26 -1.02 -10.02
C GLU A 86 -9.53 -0.18 -11.07
N PHE A 87 -9.58 -0.60 -12.34
CA PHE A 87 -9.02 0.18 -13.43
C PHE A 87 -9.68 1.56 -13.55
N ALA A 88 -11.01 1.62 -13.51
CA ALA A 88 -11.76 2.88 -13.59
C ALA A 88 -11.43 3.80 -12.41
N VAL A 89 -11.32 3.25 -11.19
CA VAL A 89 -10.92 4.00 -9.99
C VAL A 89 -9.50 4.55 -10.14
N MET A 90 -8.54 3.73 -10.57
CA MET A 90 -7.15 4.17 -10.76
C MET A 90 -7.02 5.21 -11.87
N TRP A 91 -7.75 5.04 -12.97
CA TRP A 91 -7.77 6.02 -14.07
C TRP A 91 -8.37 7.35 -13.65
N TYR A 92 -9.52 7.32 -12.97
CA TYR A 92 -10.21 8.51 -12.46
C TYR A 92 -9.35 9.27 -11.43
N LEU A 93 -8.74 8.55 -10.48
CA LEU A 93 -7.84 9.15 -9.50
C LEU A 93 -6.60 9.76 -10.18
N GLY A 94 -6.00 9.06 -11.15
CA GLY A 94 -4.89 9.59 -11.94
C GLY A 94 -5.26 10.86 -12.70
N PHE A 95 -6.44 10.88 -13.32
CA PHE A 95 -6.95 12.07 -14.01
C PHE A 95 -7.09 13.27 -13.06
N ILE A 96 -7.69 13.08 -11.88
CA ILE A 96 -7.84 14.15 -10.88
C ILE A 96 -6.48 14.66 -10.40
N VAL A 97 -5.52 13.76 -10.14
CA VAL A 97 -4.20 14.18 -9.66
C VAL A 97 -3.46 15.01 -10.70
N VAL A 98 -3.56 14.66 -11.98
CA VAL A 98 -2.85 15.35 -13.07
C VAL A 98 -3.57 16.63 -13.50
N GLN A 99 -4.88 16.56 -13.71
CA GLN A 99 -5.67 17.68 -14.25
C GLN A 99 -6.25 18.59 -13.16
N GLY A 100 -6.40 18.10 -11.93
CA GLY A 100 -6.99 18.84 -10.81
C GLY A 100 -6.34 20.20 -10.57
N PRO A 101 -5.00 20.30 -10.42
CA PRO A 101 -4.33 21.59 -10.22
C PRO A 101 -4.56 22.55 -11.39
N THR A 102 -4.47 22.06 -12.63
CA THR A 102 -4.66 22.86 -13.84
C THR A 102 -6.09 23.38 -13.97
N LEU A 103 -7.09 22.56 -13.65
CA LEU A 103 -8.49 22.96 -13.64
C LEU A 103 -8.78 24.02 -12.57
N LEU A 104 -8.24 23.86 -11.36
CA LEU A 104 -8.42 24.84 -10.28
C LEU A 104 -7.77 26.17 -10.61
N VAL A 105 -6.57 26.17 -11.19
CA VAL A 105 -5.91 27.41 -11.61
C VAL A 105 -6.73 28.07 -12.72
N THR A 106 -7.09 27.36 -13.79
CA THR A 106 -7.81 27.96 -14.92
C THR A 106 -9.21 28.47 -14.59
N GLN A 107 -9.95 27.85 -13.66
CA GLN A 107 -11.30 28.29 -13.28
C GLN A 107 -11.32 29.43 -12.25
N VAL A 108 -10.27 29.59 -11.43
CA VAL A 108 -10.18 30.66 -10.40
C VAL A 108 -9.73 32.00 -11.00
N TRP A 109 -9.12 32.01 -12.19
CA TRP A 109 -8.63 33.21 -12.86
C TRP A 109 -9.60 33.80 -13.91
N TYR A 110 -10.88 33.41 -13.90
CA TYR A 110 -11.99 34.08 -14.60
C TYR A 110 -13.04 34.55 -13.60
#